data_AF-A0A6L6U7H1-F1
#
_entry.id   AF-A0A6L6U7H1-F1
#
_cell.length_a   1.000
_cell.length_b   1.000
_cell.length_c   1.000
_cell.angle_alpha   90.00
_cell.angle_beta   90.00
_cell.angle_gamma   90.00
#
_symmetry.space_group_name_H-M   'P 1'
#
loop_
_entity.id
_entity.type
_entity.pdbx_description
1 polymer ?
#
loop_
_entity_poly.entity_id
_entity_poly.type
_entity_poly.pdbx_seq_one_letter_code
_entity_poly.pdbx_strand_id
1 'polypeptide(L)'
;MNFNTTIKLLIICTFLFLGCKSIESTPKLKFVFNEQEQEDLQVLKDFFLDDILELNEKNFHYEFKSRILKLDSIGYTTIKRDLVNERLNSISPATFNQIWDYKSEARIRNSLGIYEYLAPKKGGKYLRFLEKNTKFNSQINKYYNETTHSGDFSHTAMLNYINSETIEFDLHNPDILMVFAIHFISICRDNNLGTTSLYDGR
;
A
#
# COMPACT_ATOMS: atom_id res chain seq x y z
N MET A 1 -37.07 -46.36 23.58
CA MET A 1 -37.14 -44.97 24.05
C MET A 1 -35.78 -44.59 24.62
N ASN A 2 -35.07 -43.71 23.92
CA ASN A 2 -34.15 -42.69 24.45
C ASN A 2 -33.44 -42.05 23.23
N PHE A 3 -33.97 -40.92 22.80
CA PHE A 3 -33.38 -40.07 21.77
C PHE A 3 -32.24 -39.26 22.41
N ASN A 4 -31.00 -39.64 22.18
CA ASN A 4 -29.85 -38.79 22.47
C ASN A 4 -29.55 -37.93 21.25
N THR A 5 -30.24 -36.80 21.19
CA THR A 5 -30.01 -35.74 20.20
C THR A 5 -28.69 -35.06 20.52
N THR A 6 -27.65 -35.37 19.75
CA THR A 6 -26.37 -34.67 19.83
C THR A 6 -26.54 -33.32 19.12
N ILE A 7 -26.79 -32.26 19.88
CA ILE A 7 -26.83 -30.90 19.34
C ILE A 7 -25.39 -30.52 18.97
N LYS A 8 -25.05 -30.62 17.67
CA LYS A 8 -23.84 -29.98 17.12
C LYS A 8 -24.05 -28.48 17.21
N LEU A 9 -23.33 -27.85 18.13
CA LEU A 9 -23.22 -26.40 18.24
C LEU A 9 -22.51 -25.91 16.96
N LEU A 10 -23.28 -25.57 15.93
CA LEU A 10 -22.78 -24.89 14.74
C LEU A 10 -22.45 -23.46 15.20
N ILE A 11 -21.18 -23.22 15.56
CA ILE A 11 -20.67 -21.88 15.76
C ILE A 11 -20.68 -21.23 14.38
N ILE A 12 -21.80 -20.59 14.05
CA ILE A 12 -21.88 -19.61 12.97
C ILE A 12 -20.99 -18.48 13.45
N CYS A 13 -19.74 -18.45 12.97
CA CYS A 13 -18.92 -17.25 12.98
C CYS A 13 -19.66 -16.21 12.12
N THR A 14 -20.64 -15.53 12.73
CA THR A 14 -21.03 -14.21 12.32
C THR A 14 -19.83 -13.32 12.57
N PHE A 15 -18.89 -13.31 11.61
CA PHE A 15 -18.02 -12.17 11.43
C PHE A 15 -18.95 -10.99 11.27
N LEU A 16 -19.00 -10.20 12.33
CA LEU A 16 -19.62 -8.90 12.39
C LEU A 16 -19.10 -8.13 11.18
N PHE A 17 -19.96 -7.91 10.17
CA PHE A 17 -19.81 -6.82 9.22
C PHE A 17 -20.00 -5.51 10.00
N LEU A 18 -19.07 -5.21 10.90
CA LEU A 18 -18.89 -3.86 11.43
C LEU A 18 -18.53 -3.03 10.22
N GLY A 19 -19.46 -2.13 9.85
CA GLY A 19 -19.49 -1.42 8.58
C GLY A 19 -18.13 -0.88 8.16
N CYS A 20 -17.48 -1.64 7.28
CA CYS A 20 -16.34 -1.16 6.54
C CYS A 20 -16.93 -0.21 5.49
N LYS A 21 -16.56 1.08 5.54
CA LYS A 21 -16.75 1.94 4.38
C LYS A 21 -15.88 1.35 3.27
N SER A 22 -16.50 0.51 2.44
CA SER A 22 -15.90 0.03 1.20
C SER A 22 -15.39 1.24 0.46
N ILE A 23 -14.20 1.14 -0.14
CA ILE A 23 -13.70 2.05 -1.16
C ILE A 23 -14.92 2.44 -2.00
N GLU A 24 -15.18 3.74 -2.13
CA GLU A 24 -16.02 4.18 -3.24
C GLU A 24 -15.27 3.80 -4.50
N SER A 25 -15.58 2.60 -4.98
CA SER A 25 -14.82 1.98 -6.04
C SER A 25 -15.11 2.74 -7.31
N THR A 26 -14.08 3.47 -7.75
CA THR A 26 -14.19 4.35 -8.90
C THR A 26 -14.44 3.51 -10.14
N PRO A 27 -15.03 4.10 -11.18
CA PRO A 27 -15.13 3.44 -12.47
C PRO A 27 -13.77 2.93 -12.99
N LYS A 28 -12.65 3.57 -12.64
CA LYS A 28 -11.31 3.17 -13.09
C LYS A 28 -10.80 1.96 -12.31
N LEU A 29 -11.01 1.95 -10.99
CA LEU A 29 -10.66 0.81 -10.15
C LEU A 29 -11.44 -0.44 -10.57
N LYS A 30 -12.77 -0.32 -10.74
CA LYS A 30 -13.64 -1.41 -11.23
C LYS A 30 -13.29 -1.91 -12.61
N PHE A 31 -12.82 -1.01 -13.48
CA PHE A 31 -12.44 -1.37 -14.84
C PHE A 31 -11.17 -2.22 -14.88
N VAL A 32 -10.27 -2.03 -13.91
CA VAL A 32 -8.94 -2.65 -13.91
C VAL A 32 -8.89 -3.89 -13.00
N PHE A 33 -9.50 -3.83 -11.83
CA PHE A 33 -9.47 -4.86 -10.80
C PHE A 33 -10.84 -5.54 -10.66
N ASN A 34 -10.84 -6.87 -10.52
CA ASN A 34 -12.05 -7.63 -10.23
C ASN A 34 -12.52 -7.39 -8.77
N GLU A 35 -13.67 -7.93 -8.40
CA GLU A 35 -14.26 -7.70 -7.07
C GLU A 35 -13.35 -8.17 -5.93
N GLN A 36 -12.76 -9.37 -6.04
CA GLN A 36 -11.84 -9.89 -5.02
C GLN A 36 -10.57 -9.03 -4.89
N GLU A 37 -10.01 -8.58 -6.01
CA GLU A 37 -8.85 -7.68 -6.02
C GLU A 37 -9.21 -6.32 -5.40
N GLN A 38 -10.44 -5.82 -5.59
CA GLN A 38 -10.89 -4.59 -4.94
C GLN A 38 -11.01 -4.74 -3.42
N GLU A 39 -11.46 -5.90 -2.93
CA GLU A 39 -11.47 -6.21 -1.50
C GLU A 39 -10.05 -6.30 -0.93
N ASP A 40 -9.13 -6.94 -1.65
CA ASP A 40 -7.71 -6.97 -1.26
C ASP A 40 -7.10 -5.55 -1.22
N LEU A 41 -7.43 -4.71 -2.21
CA LEU A 41 -7.01 -3.31 -2.23
C LEU A 41 -7.62 -2.49 -1.07
N GLN A 42 -8.83 -2.83 -0.62
CA GLN A 42 -9.42 -2.25 0.59
C GLN A 42 -8.56 -2.55 1.81
N VAL A 43 -8.13 -3.80 1.99
CA VAL A 43 -7.27 -4.20 3.11
C VAL A 43 -5.98 -3.36 3.15
N LEU A 44 -5.37 -3.12 2.00
CA LEU A 44 -4.17 -2.28 1.91
C LEU A 44 -4.44 -0.82 2.26
N LYS A 45 -5.56 -0.27 1.78
CA LYS A 45 -5.97 1.10 2.09
C LYS A 45 -6.23 1.26 3.59
N ASP A 46 -6.96 0.33 4.20
CA ASP A 46 -7.27 0.38 5.62
C ASP A 46 -6.00 0.22 6.46
N PHE A 47 -5.08 -0.67 6.08
CA PHE A 47 -3.76 -0.76 6.70
C PHE A 47 -2.99 0.57 6.62
N PHE A 48 -3.03 1.24 5.47
CA PHE A 48 -2.36 2.53 5.30
C PHE A 48 -2.98 3.65 6.15
N LEU A 49 -4.31 3.73 6.20
CA LEU A 49 -5.01 4.77 6.95
C LEU A 49 -4.96 4.55 8.45
N ASP A 50 -5.29 3.35 8.89
CA ASP A 50 -5.57 3.06 10.30
C ASP A 50 -4.31 2.62 11.03
N ASP A 51 -3.57 1.65 10.49
CA ASP A 51 -2.43 1.05 11.19
C ASP A 51 -1.14 1.88 11.02
N ILE A 52 -0.97 2.56 9.88
CA ILE A 52 0.24 3.32 9.57
C ILE A 52 0.09 4.80 9.95
N LEU A 53 -0.96 5.46 9.45
CA LEU A 53 -1.13 6.89 9.67
C LEU A 53 -1.91 7.21 10.94
N GLU A 54 -2.62 6.22 11.50
CA GLU A 54 -3.52 6.37 12.65
C GLU A 54 -4.58 7.47 12.39
N LEU A 55 -4.99 7.64 11.13
CA LEU A 55 -5.92 8.68 10.72
C LEU A 55 -7.35 8.15 10.76
N ASN A 56 -8.22 8.89 11.43
CA ASN A 56 -9.65 8.80 11.17
C ASN A 56 -10.07 9.86 10.13
N GLU A 57 -11.16 9.60 9.42
CA GLU A 57 -11.65 10.44 8.32
C GLU A 57 -11.85 11.93 8.68
N LYS A 58 -12.05 12.29 9.96
CA LYS A 58 -12.36 13.68 10.37
C LYS A 58 -11.17 14.64 10.28
N ASN A 59 -9.94 14.15 10.40
CA ASN A 59 -8.73 15.00 10.43
C ASN A 59 -7.81 14.77 9.23
N PHE A 60 -8.33 14.08 8.22
CA PHE A 60 -7.55 13.41 7.20
C PHE A 60 -6.56 14.33 6.47
N HIS A 61 -6.98 15.48 5.95
CA HIS A 61 -6.08 16.30 5.13
C HIS A 61 -5.00 17.06 5.94
N TYR A 62 -5.33 17.56 7.14
CA TYR A 62 -4.38 18.37 7.92
C TYR A 62 -3.28 17.47 8.54
N GLU A 63 -3.69 16.31 9.04
CA GLU A 63 -2.76 15.39 9.68
C GLU A 63 -1.98 14.54 8.68
N PHE A 64 -2.56 14.20 7.51
CA PHE A 64 -1.89 13.35 6.52
C PHE A 64 -0.53 13.89 6.10
N LYS A 65 -0.47 15.14 5.61
CA LYS A 65 0.80 15.73 5.16
C LYS A 65 1.83 15.76 6.29
N SER A 66 1.41 16.15 7.49
CA SER A 66 2.27 16.18 8.69
C SER A 66 2.80 14.79 9.07
N ARG A 67 1.95 13.77 9.06
CA ARG A 67 2.33 12.38 9.39
C ARG A 67 3.27 11.79 8.36
N ILE A 68 3.00 12.00 7.07
CA ILE A 68 3.87 11.52 5.99
C ILE A 68 5.24 12.19 6.08
N LEU A 69 5.30 13.52 6.24
CA LEU A 69 6.56 14.25 6.39
C LEU A 69 7.34 13.80 7.64
N LYS A 70 6.63 13.52 8.74
CA LYS A 70 7.27 12.97 9.94
C LYS A 70 7.88 11.59 9.65
N LEU A 71 7.13 10.69 9.03
CA LEU A 71 7.59 9.34 8.69
C LEU A 71 8.78 9.38 7.73
N ASP A 72 8.74 10.24 6.72
CA ASP A 72 9.86 10.49 5.81
C ASP A 72 11.10 11.00 6.55
N SER A 73 10.94 11.97 7.47
CA SER A 73 12.06 12.55 8.23
C SER A 73 12.80 11.54 9.13
N ILE A 74 12.13 10.46 9.53
CA ILE A 74 12.71 9.37 10.33
C ILE A 74 13.03 8.12 9.49
N GLY A 75 12.96 8.22 8.16
CA GLY A 75 13.22 7.12 7.23
C GLY A 75 12.28 5.93 7.44
N TYR A 76 11.04 6.18 7.89
CA TYR A 76 10.00 5.18 8.14
C TYR A 76 10.39 4.07 9.13
N THR A 77 11.46 4.28 9.91
CA THR A 77 12.07 3.26 10.79
C THR A 77 11.17 2.78 11.93
N THR A 78 10.09 3.51 12.23
CA THR A 78 9.11 3.13 13.26
C THR A 78 8.11 2.07 12.78
N ILE A 79 7.99 1.84 11.47
CA ILE A 79 7.06 0.86 10.91
C ILE A 79 7.78 -0.48 10.82
N LYS A 80 7.30 -1.47 11.58
CA LYS A 80 7.91 -2.81 11.62
C LYS A 80 7.67 -3.54 10.29
N ARG A 81 8.74 -4.02 9.66
CA ARG A 81 8.66 -4.83 8.43
C ARG A 81 7.73 -6.04 8.57
N ASP A 82 7.74 -6.72 9.71
CA ASP A 82 6.89 -7.91 9.92
C ASP A 82 5.40 -7.57 9.88
N LEU A 83 5.02 -6.40 10.40
CA LEU A 83 3.64 -5.92 10.34
C LEU A 83 3.21 -5.67 8.88
N VAL A 84 4.09 -5.05 8.09
CA VAL A 84 3.83 -4.82 6.65
C VAL A 84 3.71 -6.14 5.90
N ASN A 85 4.61 -7.10 6.17
CA ASN A 85 4.57 -8.42 5.55
C ASN A 85 3.31 -9.21 5.95
N GLU A 86 2.88 -9.15 7.21
CA GLU A 86 1.63 -9.78 7.65
C GLU A 86 0.44 -9.27 6.84
N ARG A 87 0.37 -7.96 6.61
CA ARG A 87 -0.71 -7.32 5.84
C ARG A 87 -0.62 -7.65 4.36
N LEU A 88 0.57 -7.64 3.77
CA LEU A 88 0.77 -8.12 2.40
C LEU A 88 0.43 -9.60 2.22
N ASN A 89 0.61 -10.43 3.25
CA ASN A 89 0.22 -11.85 3.22
C ASN A 89 -1.28 -12.07 3.43
N SER A 90 -2.02 -11.05 3.90
CA SER A 90 -3.47 -11.11 4.08
C SER A 90 -4.26 -10.89 2.79
N ILE A 91 -3.64 -10.31 1.76
CA ILE A 91 -4.24 -10.19 0.43
C ILE A 91 -3.96 -11.44 -0.42
N SER A 92 -4.77 -11.67 -1.45
CA SER A 92 -4.55 -12.83 -2.31
C SER A 92 -3.22 -12.71 -3.09
N PRO A 93 -2.52 -13.84 -3.32
CA PRO A 93 -1.35 -13.86 -4.20
C PRO A 93 -1.66 -13.39 -5.62
N ALA A 94 -2.91 -13.58 -6.08
CA ALA A 94 -3.35 -13.09 -7.37
C ALA A 94 -3.30 -11.56 -7.43
N THR A 95 -3.85 -10.86 -6.43
CA THR A 95 -3.80 -9.40 -6.35
C THR A 95 -2.38 -8.90 -6.19
N PHE A 96 -1.60 -9.50 -5.28
CA PHE A 96 -0.21 -9.13 -5.06
C PHE A 96 0.58 -9.16 -6.39
N ASN A 97 0.46 -10.27 -7.13
CA ASN A 97 1.12 -10.47 -8.42
C ASN A 97 0.56 -9.62 -9.56
N GLN A 98 -0.41 -8.73 -9.32
CA GLN A 98 -0.87 -7.74 -10.29
C GLN A 98 -0.34 -6.34 -10.00
N ILE A 99 0.29 -6.15 -8.83
CA ILE A 99 0.77 -4.85 -8.37
C ILE A 99 2.30 -4.89 -8.28
N TRP A 100 2.87 -5.93 -7.69
CA TRP A 100 4.30 -6.00 -7.35
C TRP A 100 5.05 -7.14 -8.02
N ASP A 101 6.34 -6.90 -8.25
CA ASP A 101 7.37 -7.92 -8.40
C ASP A 101 8.37 -7.78 -7.25
N TYR A 102 8.86 -8.91 -6.73
CA TYR A 102 10.03 -8.89 -5.87
C TYR A 102 11.28 -8.60 -6.70
N LYS A 103 12.07 -7.63 -6.26
CA LYS A 103 13.37 -7.29 -6.82
C LYS A 103 14.45 -7.41 -5.77
N SER A 104 15.67 -7.59 -6.24
CA SER A 104 16.83 -7.75 -5.40
C SER A 104 18.04 -7.07 -6.03
N GLU A 105 18.77 -6.28 -5.25
CA GLU A 105 19.95 -5.55 -5.73
C GLU A 105 21.13 -5.66 -4.75
N ALA A 106 22.34 -5.58 -5.29
CA ALA A 106 23.56 -5.60 -4.49
C ALA A 106 23.86 -4.21 -3.91
N ARG A 107 24.20 -4.13 -2.62
CA ARG A 107 24.62 -2.85 -2.01
C ARG A 107 25.97 -2.38 -2.59
N ILE A 108 25.96 -1.23 -3.25
CA ILE A 108 27.12 -0.66 -3.97
C ILE A 108 28.23 -0.16 -3.02
N ARG A 109 27.89 0.30 -1.81
CA ARG A 109 28.88 0.72 -0.80
C ARG A 109 29.00 -0.35 0.29
N ASN A 110 30.15 -1.02 0.34
CA ASN A 110 30.63 -1.88 1.44
C ASN A 110 30.21 -3.38 1.46
N SER A 111 29.78 -3.93 0.32
CA SER A 111 29.70 -5.39 0.02
C SER A 111 29.52 -6.36 1.21
N LEU A 112 28.29 -6.88 1.38
CA LEU A 112 27.95 -8.28 1.72
C LEU A 112 26.43 -8.48 1.91
N GLY A 113 25.60 -7.76 1.15
CA GLY A 113 24.14 -7.87 1.27
C GLY A 113 23.43 -7.66 -0.04
N ILE A 114 22.56 -8.61 -0.38
CA ILE A 114 21.46 -8.40 -1.32
C ILE A 114 20.35 -7.73 -0.50
N TYR A 115 19.79 -6.63 -1.01
CA TYR A 115 18.56 -6.09 -0.44
C TYR A 115 17.40 -6.42 -1.37
N GLU A 116 16.30 -6.86 -0.77
CA GLU A 116 15.06 -7.12 -1.46
C GLU A 116 14.11 -5.95 -1.30
N TYR A 117 13.40 -5.62 -2.37
CA TYR A 117 12.44 -4.54 -2.39
C TYR A 117 11.25 -4.90 -3.29
N LEU A 118 10.15 -4.15 -3.16
CA LEU A 118 9.00 -4.28 -4.05
C LEU A 118 9.12 -3.28 -5.18
N ALA A 119 8.99 -3.76 -6.41
CA ALA A 119 8.88 -2.89 -7.58
C ALA A 119 7.49 -3.04 -8.23
N PRO A 120 7.01 -2.03 -8.98
CA PRO A 120 5.80 -2.17 -9.76
C PRO A 120 5.95 -3.30 -10.78
N LYS A 121 4.96 -4.18 -10.86
CA LYS A 121 4.96 -5.26 -11.85
C LYS A 121 4.82 -4.70 -13.26
N LYS A 122 5.78 -5.03 -14.13
CA LYS A 122 5.70 -4.66 -15.54
C LYS A 122 4.49 -5.34 -16.20
N GLY A 123 3.60 -4.54 -16.78
CA GLY A 123 2.34 -5.02 -17.36
C GLY A 123 1.29 -5.47 -16.33
N GLY A 124 1.53 -5.24 -15.03
CA GLY A 124 0.55 -5.48 -13.98
C GLY A 124 -0.62 -4.50 -14.02
N LYS A 125 -1.73 -4.88 -13.38
CA LYS A 125 -2.92 -4.04 -13.27
C LYS A 125 -2.66 -2.71 -12.59
N TYR A 126 -1.74 -2.61 -11.64
CA TYR A 126 -1.43 -1.33 -10.99
C TYR A 126 -0.94 -0.27 -12.00
N LEU A 127 0.01 -0.61 -12.87
CA LEU A 127 0.47 0.32 -13.92
C LEU A 127 -0.67 0.68 -14.88
N ARG A 128 -1.56 -0.26 -15.22
CA ARG A 128 -2.76 0.02 -16.02
C ARG A 128 -3.74 0.95 -15.30
N PHE A 129 -3.88 0.81 -13.98
CA PHE A 129 -4.69 1.70 -13.15
C PHE A 129 -4.14 3.13 -13.12
N LEU A 130 -2.83 3.28 -12.97
CA LEU A 130 -2.16 4.58 -13.10
C LEU A 130 -2.38 5.18 -14.50
N GLU A 131 -2.14 4.40 -15.55
CA GLU A 131 -2.34 4.81 -16.96
C GLU A 131 -3.75 5.38 -17.18
N LYS A 132 -4.79 4.71 -16.67
CA LYS A 132 -6.18 5.16 -16.78
C LYS A 132 -6.46 6.48 -16.07
N ASN A 133 -5.70 6.79 -15.03
CA ASN A 133 -5.86 8.03 -14.26
C ASN A 133 -5.03 9.20 -14.82
N THR A 134 -4.03 8.96 -15.67
CA THR A 134 -3.16 10.00 -16.24
C THR A 134 -3.92 11.13 -16.98
N LYS A 135 -5.04 10.80 -17.62
CA LYS A 135 -5.86 11.78 -18.37
C LYS A 135 -6.67 12.71 -17.47
N PHE A 136 -6.81 12.37 -16.18
CA PHE A 136 -7.67 13.05 -15.23
C PHE A 136 -6.89 13.69 -14.08
N ASN A 137 -5.61 13.34 -13.92
CA ASN A 137 -4.76 13.83 -12.87
C ASN A 137 -3.31 13.94 -13.38
N SER A 138 -2.80 15.17 -13.49
CA SER A 138 -1.48 15.42 -14.06
C SER A 138 -0.35 14.93 -13.15
N GLN A 139 -0.59 14.87 -11.85
CA GLN A 139 0.37 14.35 -10.88
C GLN A 139 0.48 12.82 -10.97
N ILE A 140 -0.64 12.10 -11.14
CA ILE A 140 -0.61 10.66 -11.43
C ILE A 140 0.07 10.40 -12.78
N ASN A 141 -0.13 11.27 -13.78
CA ASN A 141 0.60 11.18 -15.04
C ASN A 141 2.11 11.30 -14.85
N LYS A 142 2.58 12.30 -14.09
CA LYS A 142 4.00 12.45 -13.78
C LYS A 142 4.54 11.23 -13.04
N TYR A 143 3.85 10.78 -12.00
CA TYR A 143 4.21 9.60 -11.22
C TYR A 143 4.27 8.33 -12.09
N TYR A 144 3.30 8.11 -12.97
CA TYR A 144 3.26 6.99 -13.90
C TYR A 144 4.46 7.01 -14.86
N ASN A 145 4.78 8.16 -15.45
CA ASN A 145 5.90 8.29 -16.38
C ASN A 145 7.24 8.04 -15.69
N GLU A 146 7.44 8.57 -14.48
CA GLU A 146 8.67 8.32 -13.72
C GLU A 146 8.79 6.85 -13.31
N THR A 147 7.71 6.25 -12.78
CA THR A 147 7.68 4.85 -12.34
C THR A 147 7.92 3.87 -13.50
N THR A 148 7.35 4.16 -14.67
CA THR A 148 7.57 3.32 -15.87
C THR A 148 8.97 3.50 -16.46
N HIS A 149 9.56 4.70 -16.34
CA HIS A 149 10.91 4.97 -16.80
C HIS A 149 11.98 4.35 -15.90
N SER A 150 11.84 4.47 -14.57
CA SER A 150 12.76 3.87 -13.60
C SER A 150 12.61 2.35 -13.52
N GLY A 151 11.40 1.84 -13.75
CA GLY A 151 11.05 0.44 -13.46
C GLY A 151 10.89 0.15 -11.96
N ASP A 152 10.82 1.20 -11.14
CA ASP A 152 10.70 1.15 -9.68
C ASP A 152 9.71 2.22 -9.19
N PHE A 153 9.24 2.13 -7.95
CA PHE A 153 8.42 3.16 -7.34
C PHE A 153 9.21 4.46 -7.22
N SER A 154 8.78 5.52 -7.92
CA SER A 154 9.48 6.82 -7.86
C SER A 154 9.27 7.49 -6.50
N HIS A 155 10.25 7.32 -5.61
CA HIS A 155 10.28 7.94 -4.29
C HIS A 155 10.22 9.47 -4.39
N THR A 156 11.00 10.04 -5.31
CA THR A 156 11.04 11.48 -5.57
C THR A 156 9.75 12.01 -6.19
N ALA A 157 9.11 11.29 -7.12
CA ALA A 157 7.80 11.68 -7.64
C ALA A 157 6.79 11.80 -6.51
N MET A 158 6.79 10.83 -5.59
CA MET A 158 5.80 10.79 -4.52
C MET A 158 6.03 11.87 -3.48
N LEU A 159 7.28 12.12 -3.08
CA LEU A 159 7.60 13.25 -2.19
C LEU A 159 7.21 14.59 -2.84
N ASN A 160 7.42 14.75 -4.15
CA ASN A 160 6.94 15.91 -4.88
C ASN A 160 5.41 15.99 -4.91
N TYR A 161 4.72 14.84 -4.96
CA TYR A 161 3.26 14.74 -4.91
C TYR A 161 2.74 15.21 -3.54
N ILE A 162 3.37 14.78 -2.43
CA ILE A 162 3.02 15.17 -1.04
C ILE A 162 3.29 16.66 -0.76
N ASN A 163 4.34 17.20 -1.35
CA ASN A 163 4.73 18.59 -1.17
C ASN A 163 3.95 19.56 -2.07
N SER A 164 3.16 19.04 -3.01
CA SER A 164 2.33 19.82 -3.91
C SER A 164 1.15 20.47 -3.15
N GLU A 165 0.91 21.75 -3.41
CA GLU A 165 -0.27 22.49 -2.92
C GLU A 165 -1.35 22.61 -4.00
N THR A 166 -1.26 21.82 -5.07
CA THR A 166 -2.21 21.85 -6.19
C THR A 166 -3.54 21.20 -5.83
N ILE A 167 -4.64 21.72 -6.39
CA ILE A 167 -6.00 21.14 -6.24
C ILE A 167 -6.12 19.70 -6.74
N GLU A 168 -5.15 19.22 -7.54
CA GLU A 168 -5.08 17.85 -8.02
C GLU A 168 -4.62 16.85 -6.95
N PHE A 169 -4.19 17.36 -5.78
CA PHE A 169 -3.91 16.60 -4.57
C PHE A 169 -5.17 16.53 -3.69
N ASP A 170 -6.23 15.87 -4.17
CA ASP A 170 -7.42 15.63 -3.35
C ASP A 170 -7.40 14.22 -2.79
N LEU A 171 -7.02 14.06 -1.52
CA LEU A 171 -7.03 12.74 -0.89
C LEU A 171 -8.46 12.18 -0.67
N HIS A 172 -9.52 12.98 -0.83
CA HIS A 172 -10.88 12.45 -0.91
C HIS A 172 -11.13 11.71 -2.22
N ASN A 173 -10.28 11.91 -3.23
CA ASN A 173 -10.31 11.10 -4.42
C ASN A 173 -9.78 9.69 -4.10
N PRO A 174 -10.66 8.66 -4.13
CA PRO A 174 -10.25 7.29 -3.82
C PRO A 174 -9.18 6.74 -4.78
N ASP A 175 -9.09 7.24 -6.01
CA ASP A 175 -8.02 6.84 -6.93
C ASP A 175 -6.65 7.32 -6.43
N ILE A 176 -6.58 8.57 -5.97
CA ILE A 176 -5.35 9.17 -5.42
C ILE A 176 -4.95 8.44 -4.14
N LEU A 177 -5.92 8.23 -3.23
CA LEU A 177 -5.68 7.52 -1.98
C LEU A 177 -5.14 6.11 -2.22
N MET A 178 -5.66 5.39 -3.21
CA MET A 178 -5.16 4.05 -3.56
C MET A 178 -3.71 4.08 -4.07
N VAL A 179 -3.36 5.08 -4.89
CA VAL A 179 -1.96 5.27 -5.34
C VAL A 179 -1.04 5.47 -4.13
N PHE A 180 -1.48 6.25 -3.14
CA PHE A 180 -0.76 6.46 -1.89
C PHE A 180 -0.59 5.18 -1.09
N ALA A 181 -1.67 4.45 -0.82
CA ALA A 181 -1.60 3.23 -0.03
C ALA A 181 -0.60 2.22 -0.61
N ILE A 182 -0.69 1.93 -1.92
CA ILE A 182 0.19 0.97 -2.59
C ILE A 182 1.66 1.43 -2.53
N HIS A 183 1.93 2.68 -2.87
CA HIS A 183 3.30 3.21 -2.88
C HIS A 183 3.89 3.22 -1.47
N PHE A 184 3.12 3.67 -0.49
CA PHE A 184 3.57 3.80 0.89
C PHE A 184 3.89 2.44 1.52
N ILE A 185 3.06 1.43 1.29
CA ILE A 185 3.30 0.06 1.73
C ILE A 185 4.59 -0.50 1.13
N SER A 186 4.85 -0.18 -0.15
CA SER A 186 6.09 -0.57 -0.84
C SER A 186 7.31 0.04 -0.13
N ILE A 187 7.30 1.37 0.08
CA ILE A 187 8.32 2.09 0.84
C ILE A 187 8.51 1.49 2.25
N CYS A 188 7.43 1.20 2.98
CA CYS A 188 7.52 0.72 4.35
C CYS A 188 8.15 -0.66 4.46
N ARG A 189 7.85 -1.56 3.51
CA ARG A 189 8.50 -2.88 3.47
C ARG A 189 10.00 -2.74 3.23
N ASP A 190 10.35 -1.79 2.37
CA ASP A 190 11.70 -1.58 1.87
C ASP A 190 12.55 -0.77 2.86
N ASN A 191 11.93 0.00 3.77
CA ASN A 191 12.62 0.70 4.86
C ASN A 191 13.13 -0.26 5.95
N ASN A 192 14.31 -0.78 5.64
CA ASN A 192 15.28 -1.40 6.54
C ASN A 192 16.70 -1.27 5.93
N LEU A 193 16.90 -0.27 5.07
CA LEU A 193 18.14 -0.11 4.29
C LEU A 193 19.24 0.65 5.03
N GLY A 194 19.00 1.11 6.26
CA GLY A 194 19.96 1.92 7.03
C GLY A 194 20.39 1.40 8.40
N THR A 195 19.66 0.51 9.08
CA THR A 195 19.85 0.33 10.55
C THR A 195 20.13 -1.09 11.05
N THR A 196 19.98 -2.14 10.24
CA THR A 196 20.16 -3.54 10.73
C THR A 196 21.57 -4.12 10.53
N SER A 197 22.64 -3.31 10.57
CA SER A 197 24.01 -3.87 10.61
C SER A 197 25.05 -3.09 11.43
N LEU A 198 24.66 -2.16 12.30
CA LEU A 198 25.61 -1.50 13.22
C LEU A 198 25.42 -1.85 14.70
N TYR A 199 24.49 -2.75 15.04
CA TYR A 199 24.26 -3.20 16.42
C TYR A 199 23.89 -4.68 16.50
N ASP A 200 24.68 -5.55 15.86
CA ASP A 200 24.86 -6.90 16.38
C ASP A 200 26.36 -7.09 16.64
N GLY A 201 26.78 -6.52 17.78
CA GLY A 201 28.13 -6.65 18.29
C GLY A 201 28.38 -8.09 18.72
N ARG A 202 29.10 -8.83 17.88
CA ARG A 202 30.03 -9.85 18.34
C ARG A 202 31.38 -9.22 18.61
#